data_AF-A0A4D6HH04-F1
#
_entry.id   AF-A0A4D6HH04-F1
#
_cell.length_a   1.000
_cell.length_b   1.000
_cell.length_c   1.000
_cell.angle_alpha   90.00
_cell.angle_beta   90.00
_cell.angle_gamma   90.00
#
_symmetry.space_group_name_H-M   'P 1'
#
loop_
_entity.id
_entity.type
_entity.pdbx_description
1 polymer ?
#
loop_
_entity_poly.entity_id
_entity_poly.type
_entity_poly.pdbx_seq_one_letter_code
_entity_poly.pdbx_strand_id
1 'polypeptide(L)'
;MTSIRDLLDESLAIGDRFDLLLEERDGRLVADHPHDSSPMDIAVVEGLERLEDRPPAEPVEVELLGRVVDGRIAGRVVEDSPNG
;
A
#
# COMPACT_ATOMS: atom_id res chain seq x y z
N MET A 1 -4.07 16.83 21.31
CA MET A 1 -3.14 15.71 21.14
C MET A 1 -3.77 14.80 20.13
N THR A 2 -3.41 14.97 18.86
CA THR A 2 -3.89 14.11 17.78
C THR A 2 -2.91 12.94 17.72
N SER A 3 -3.38 11.74 18.05
CA SER A 3 -2.56 10.55 17.99
C SER A 3 -2.27 10.22 16.53
N ILE A 4 -1.15 9.54 16.23
CA ILE A 4 -0.89 8.98 14.88
C ILE A 4 -2.07 8.11 14.41
N ARG A 5 -2.81 7.52 15.37
CA ARG A 5 -4.07 6.80 15.11
C ARG A 5 -5.21 7.70 14.62
N ASP A 6 -5.35 8.91 15.16
CA ASP A 6 -6.43 9.84 14.76
C ASP A 6 -6.18 10.50 13.39
N LEU A 7 -4.91 10.69 13.01
CA LEU A 7 -4.55 11.25 11.69
C LEU A 7 -4.73 10.25 10.53
N LEU A 8 -4.75 8.95 10.85
CA LEU A 8 -5.02 7.89 9.87
C LEU A 8 -6.52 7.60 9.73
N ASP A 9 -7.34 7.99 10.73
CA ASP A 9 -8.77 7.62 10.83
C ASP A 9 -9.67 8.43 9.88
N GLU A 10 -9.32 9.67 9.52
CA GLU A 10 -10.17 10.53 8.68
C GLU A 10 -9.94 10.42 7.16
N SER A 11 -8.91 9.71 6.69
CA SER A 11 -8.57 9.69 5.25
C SER A 11 -8.30 8.31 4.64
N LEU A 12 -8.37 7.22 5.39
CA LEU A 12 -8.09 5.89 4.84
C LEU A 12 -8.77 4.82 5.70
N ALA A 13 -9.92 4.30 5.27
CA ALA A 13 -10.56 3.26 6.05
C ALA A 13 -9.75 1.97 5.91
N ILE A 14 -9.36 1.40 7.04
CA ILE A 14 -8.67 0.11 7.09
C ILE A 14 -9.54 -0.93 6.35
N GLY A 15 -8.96 -1.61 5.36
CA GLY A 15 -9.68 -2.53 4.47
C GLY A 15 -10.11 -1.91 3.13
N ASP A 16 -9.86 -0.62 2.90
CA ASP A 16 -9.98 -0.01 1.58
C ASP A 16 -8.92 -0.59 0.63
N ARG A 17 -9.30 -0.67 -0.65
CA ARG A 17 -8.49 -1.21 -1.73
C ARG A 17 -8.25 -0.14 -2.78
N PHE A 18 -7.01 -0.05 -3.24
CA PHE A 18 -6.60 0.92 -4.23
C PHE A 18 -5.71 0.26 -5.27
N ASP A 19 -5.87 0.64 -6.53
CA ASP A 19 -4.93 0.31 -7.59
C ASP A 19 -3.69 1.19 -7.44
N LEU A 20 -2.58 0.59 -7.03
CA LEU A 20 -1.33 1.29 -6.73
C LEU A 20 -0.20 0.73 -7.58
N LEU A 21 0.58 1.65 -8.16
CA LEU A 21 1.84 1.27 -8.80
C LEU A 21 2.88 1.01 -7.71
N LEU A 22 3.41 -0.22 -7.69
CA LEU A 22 4.44 -0.60 -6.73
C LEU A 22 5.82 -0.31 -7.31
N GLU A 23 6.66 0.33 -6.51
CA GLU A 23 8.07 0.54 -6.77
C GLU A 23 8.90 -0.26 -5.77
N GLU A 24 10.05 -0.77 -6.20
CA GLU A 24 11.00 -1.35 -5.26
C GLU A 24 11.88 -0.24 -4.65
N ARG A 25 11.78 -0.08 -3.32
CA ARG A 25 12.65 0.81 -2.54
C ARG A 25 13.19 0.03 -1.34
N ASP A 26 14.51 0.09 -1.14
CA ASP A 26 15.20 -0.60 -0.05
C ASP A 26 14.93 -2.13 -0.01
N GLY A 27 14.73 -2.77 -1.17
CA GLY A 27 14.42 -4.20 -1.28
C GLY A 27 12.99 -4.57 -0.87
N ARG A 28 12.08 -3.58 -0.77
CA ARG A 28 10.66 -3.77 -0.47
C ARG A 28 9.80 -3.08 -1.52
N LEU A 29 8.65 -3.67 -1.82
CA LEU A 29 7.64 -3.01 -2.65
C LEU A 29 6.90 -1.97 -1.82
N VAL A 30 6.94 -0.74 -2.32
CA VAL A 30 6.25 0.42 -1.75
C VAL A 30 5.42 1.09 -2.82
N ALA A 31 4.37 1.80 -2.41
CA ALA A 31 3.57 2.65 -3.25
C ALA A 31 3.44 4.02 -2.62
N ASP A 32 3.32 5.03 -3.48
CA ASP A 32 2.91 6.35 -3.03
C ASP A 32 1.48 6.30 -2.49
N HIS A 33 1.19 7.15 -1.51
CA HIS A 33 -0.13 7.21 -0.91
C HIS A 33 -1.14 7.82 -1.89
N PRO A 34 -2.35 7.24 -2.05
CA PRO A 34 -3.36 7.75 -3.00
C PRO A 34 -3.84 9.16 -2.65
N HIS A 35 -3.76 9.54 -1.37
CA HIS A 35 -3.89 10.92 -0.94
C HIS A 35 -2.53 11.61 -0.90
N ASP A 36 -2.31 12.56 -1.81
CA ASP A 36 -1.11 13.40 -1.96
C ASP A 36 -0.77 14.22 -0.70
N SER A 37 -1.74 14.37 0.22
CA SER A 37 -1.57 15.02 1.52
C SER A 37 -1.04 14.11 2.64
N SER A 38 -0.93 12.80 2.39
CA SER A 38 -0.40 11.86 3.38
C SER A 38 1.13 11.78 3.27
N PRO A 39 1.88 12.04 4.34
CA PRO A 39 3.34 11.96 4.34
C PRO A 39 3.86 10.52 4.42
N MET A 40 2.99 9.50 4.40
CA MET A 40 3.35 8.10 4.61
C MET A 40 3.09 7.26 3.37
N ASP A 41 4.16 6.74 2.79
CA ASP A 41 4.10 5.71 1.74
C ASP A 41 3.43 4.43 2.27
N ILE A 42 2.95 3.62 1.35
CA ILE A 42 2.40 2.29 1.61
C ILE A 42 3.49 1.26 1.35
N ALA A 43 3.74 0.35 2.28
CA ALA A 43 4.65 -0.76 2.13
C ALA A 43 3.85 -2.06 1.97
N VAL A 44 4.04 -2.77 0.87
CA VAL A 44 3.40 -4.07 0.68
C VAL A 44 4.17 -5.14 1.45
N VAL A 45 3.45 -5.85 2.32
CA VAL A 45 4.05 -6.82 3.26
C VAL A 45 3.42 -8.20 3.16
N GLU A 46 2.26 -8.30 2.52
CA GLU A 46 1.49 -9.54 2.30
C GLU A 46 1.00 -9.61 0.85
N GLY A 47 0.70 -10.82 0.35
CA GLY A 47 0.17 -11.01 -1.00
C GLY A 47 1.19 -10.88 -2.12
N LEU A 48 2.46 -10.67 -1.79
CA LEU A 48 3.55 -10.54 -2.76
C LEU A 48 3.71 -11.78 -3.66
N GLU A 49 3.26 -12.95 -3.19
CA GLU A 49 3.23 -14.21 -3.95
C GLU A 49 2.22 -14.22 -5.10
N ARG A 50 1.31 -13.25 -5.14
CA ARG A 50 0.33 -13.08 -6.22
C ARG A 50 0.87 -12.27 -7.39
N LEU A 51 1.92 -11.48 -7.14
CA LEU A 51 2.57 -10.69 -8.16
C LEU A 51 3.38 -11.58 -9.09
N GLU A 52 3.13 -11.46 -10.38
CA GLU A 52 3.92 -12.13 -11.41
C GLU A 52 5.35 -11.56 -11.47
N ASP A 53 5.49 -10.24 -11.32
CA ASP A 53 6.76 -9.52 -11.34
C ASP A 53 6.99 -8.68 -10.06
N ARG A 54 8.26 -8.46 -9.70
CA ARG A 54 8.65 -7.61 -8.56
C ARG A 54 9.77 -6.65 -8.97
N PRO A 55 9.49 -5.34 -9.13
CA PRO A 55 8.18 -4.69 -9.05
C PRO A 55 7.27 -5.01 -10.25
N PRO A 56 5.94 -5.02 -10.08
CA PRO A 56 4.99 -5.12 -11.18
C PRO A 56 5.07 -3.90 -12.10
N ALA A 57 4.90 -4.13 -13.40
CA ALA A 57 4.88 -3.05 -14.40
C ALA A 57 3.55 -2.28 -14.43
N GLU A 58 2.47 -2.93 -13.99
CA GLU A 58 1.13 -2.37 -13.94
C GLU A 58 0.69 -2.09 -12.50
N PRO A 59 -0.27 -1.16 -12.29
CA PRO A 59 -0.88 -0.97 -10.97
C PRO A 59 -1.58 -2.25 -10.50
N VAL A 60 -1.41 -2.57 -9.23
CA VAL A 60 -2.00 -3.76 -8.60
C VAL A 60 -2.93 -3.34 -7.47
N GLU A 61 -3.96 -4.14 -7.21
CA GLU A 61 -4.92 -3.85 -6.16
C GLU A 61 -4.30 -4.18 -4.80
N VAL A 62 -4.11 -3.15 -3.98
CA VAL A 62 -3.55 -3.24 -2.63
C VAL A 62 -4.59 -2.84 -1.60
N GLU A 63 -4.84 -3.76 -0.66
CA GLU A 63 -5.65 -3.53 0.53
C GLU A 63 -4.78 -2.96 1.66
N LEU A 64 -5.24 -1.90 2.30
CA LEU A 64 -4.49 -1.24 3.37
C LEU A 64 -4.79 -1.89 4.73
N LEU A 65 -3.74 -2.40 5.34
CA LEU A 65 -3.77 -3.00 6.66
C LEU A 65 -3.70 -1.88 7.70
N GLY A 66 -4.52 -1.99 8.75
CA GLY A 66 -4.59 -1.04 9.87
C GLY A 66 -3.39 -1.05 10.81
N ARG A 67 -2.19 -1.20 10.25
CA ARG A 67 -0.92 -1.22 10.96
C ARG A 67 0.17 -0.52 10.15
N VAL A 68 1.15 0.02 10.85
CA VAL A 68 2.32 0.67 10.27
C VAL A 68 3.53 -0.24 10.46
N VAL A 69 4.35 -0.41 9.42
CA VAL A 69 5.58 -1.19 9.43
C VAL A 69 6.70 -0.32 8.85
N ASP A 70 7.81 -0.20 9.59
CA ASP A 70 8.98 0.61 9.19
C ASP A 70 8.61 2.06 8.79
N GLY A 71 7.66 2.66 9.51
CA GLY A 71 7.20 4.03 9.27
C GLY A 71 6.26 4.20 8.05
N ARG A 72 5.83 3.10 7.42
CA ARG A 72 4.94 3.06 6.26
C ARG A 72 3.64 2.32 6.56
N ILE A 73 2.55 2.69 5.90
CA ILE A 73 1.27 1.98 6.06
C ILE A 73 1.43 0.59 5.45
N ALA A 74 1.11 -0.47 6.18
CA ALA A 74 1.22 -1.82 5.64
C ALA A 74 0.10 -2.09 4.64
N GLY A 75 0.44 -2.65 3.48
CA GLY A 75 -0.50 -3.06 2.44
C GLY A 75 -0.40 -4.55 2.14
N ARG A 76 -1.47 -5.10 1.56
CA ARG A 76 -1.56 -6.46 1.07
C ARG A 76 -2.04 -6.47 -0.37
N VAL A 77 -1.33 -7.16 -1.26
CA VAL A 77 -1.83 -7.39 -2.63
C VAL A 77 -3.01 -8.36 -2.58
N VAL A 78 -4.13 -7.93 -3.17
CA VAL A 78 -5.39 -8.69 -3.22
C VAL A 78 -5.67 -9.19 -4.64
N GLU A 79 -5.37 -8.42 -5.67
CA GLU A 79 -5.37 -8.87 -7.07
C GLU A 79 -4.14 -8.34 -7.80
N ASP A 80 -3.54 -9.20 -8.63
CA ASP A 80 -2.67 -8.77 -9.72
C ASP A 80 -3.62 -8.49 -10.88
N SER A 81 -3.94 -7.22 -11.15
CA SER A 81 -4.96 -6.85 -12.13
C SER A 81 -4.54 -7.36 -13.51
N PRO A 82 -5.14 -8.43 -14.06
CA PRO A 82 -4.78 -8.93 -15.36
C PRO A 82 -5.73 -8.26 -16.34
N ASN A 83 -5.48 -6.99 -16.67
CA ASN A 83 -6.11 -6.41 -17.86
C ASN A 83 -5.22 -6.72 -19.08
N GLY A 84 -5.16 -8.01 -19.43
CA GLY A 84 -4.50 -8.55 -20.62
C GLY A 84 -4.78 -10.02 -20.86
#